data_AF-E3MNC1-F1
#
_entry.id   AF-E3MNC1-F1
#
_cell.length_a   1.000
_cell.length_b   1.000
_cell.length_c   1.000
_cell.angle_alpha   90.00
_cell.angle_beta   90.00
_cell.angle_gamma   90.00
#
_symmetry.space_group_name_H-M   'P 1'
#
loop_
_entity.id
_entity.type
_entity.pdbx_description
1 polymer ?
#
loop_
_entity_poly.entity_id
_entity_poly.type
_entity_poly.pdbx_seq_one_letter_code
_entity_poly.pdbx_strand_id
1 'polypeptide(L)'
;MDCTATERNEYFWIMHTFFTVSLPVYSVAIIALLKIKSSYFEKYKLFLIWHTLINFSIEILNSWFLNPVVHSPLPILRFTGIFSQLGFTGLFQFFVIGTMIYQTAYSISEMFLFRFRASMIDYKSKVFYTYLRANIYIYRLTITCFLTLNICTYNFALDQQESNRQNMMRNYPDSAIEITCPNVIVAAPLGDLITFYNMLIWLIIVTITLTSTFATTIYLRKNLKENSHLSETVVRMQKMLLFSLTVQVTG
;
A
#
# COMPACT_ATOMS: atom_id res chain seq x y z
N MET A 1 -7.30 18.06 27.64
CA MET A 1 -7.98 16.95 26.94
C MET A 1 -6.92 15.93 26.60
N ASP A 2 -7.16 14.67 26.89
CA ASP A 2 -6.19 13.61 26.60
C ASP A 2 -6.40 13.08 25.17
N CYS A 3 -5.74 13.73 24.20
CA CYS A 3 -5.74 13.30 22.80
C CYS A 3 -5.05 11.94 22.58
N THR A 4 -4.36 11.43 23.61
CA THR A 4 -3.67 10.13 23.62
C THR A 4 -4.50 9.03 24.25
N ALA A 5 -5.64 9.37 24.88
CA ALA A 5 -6.54 8.39 25.48
C ALA A 5 -7.07 7.44 24.39
N THR A 6 -6.48 6.26 24.35
CA THR A 6 -6.89 5.06 23.61
C THR A 6 -8.12 4.45 24.26
N GLU A 7 -9.16 5.25 24.55
CA GLU A 7 -10.37 4.74 25.19
C GLU A 7 -10.97 3.64 24.31
N ARG A 8 -10.68 2.39 24.70
CA ARG A 8 -11.36 1.17 24.31
C ARG A 8 -11.56 1.01 22.80
N ASN A 9 -10.48 1.16 22.04
CA ASN A 9 -10.58 1.06 20.60
C ASN A 9 -10.58 -0.41 20.17
N GLU A 10 -11.75 -0.98 19.90
CA GLU A 10 -11.89 -2.34 19.35
C GLU A 10 -10.97 -2.55 18.12
N TYR A 11 -10.76 -1.48 17.35
CA TYR A 11 -9.84 -1.46 16.22
C TYR A 11 -8.38 -1.75 16.60
N PHE A 12 -7.91 -1.30 17.77
CA PHE A 12 -6.56 -1.62 18.26
C PHE A 12 -6.39 -3.13 18.41
N TRP A 13 -7.34 -3.80 19.06
CA TRP A 13 -7.30 -5.26 19.25
C TRP A 13 -7.42 -6.02 17.94
N ILE A 14 -8.25 -5.53 17.01
CA ILE A 14 -8.38 -6.11 15.67
C ILE A 14 -7.02 -6.07 14.95
N MET A 15 -6.36 -4.91 14.87
CA MET A 15 -5.08 -4.77 14.18
C MET A 15 -3.97 -5.62 14.82
N HIS A 16 -3.88 -5.65 16.15
CA HIS A 16 -2.92 -6.49 16.87
C HIS A 16 -3.18 -7.98 16.67
N THR A 17 -4.45 -8.39 16.60
CA THR A 17 -4.82 -9.79 16.34
C THR A 17 -4.42 -10.20 14.94
N PHE A 18 -4.70 -9.37 13.93
CA PHE A 18 -4.25 -9.60 12.55
C PHE A 18 -2.72 -9.78 12.48
N PHE A 19 -1.97 -8.87 13.11
CA PHE A 19 -0.51 -8.97 13.17
C PHE A 19 -0.02 -10.25 13.87
N THR A 20 -0.66 -10.65 14.97
CA THR A 20 -0.28 -11.87 15.71
C THR A 20 -0.48 -13.13 14.86
N VAL A 21 -1.51 -13.14 14.02
CA VAL A 21 -1.82 -14.26 13.10
C VAL A 21 -0.91 -14.25 11.87
N SER A 22 -0.57 -13.07 11.35
CA SER A 22 0.25 -12.92 10.15
C SER A 22 1.75 -13.13 10.42
N LEU A 23 2.23 -12.80 11.62
CA LEU A 23 3.64 -12.90 12.01
C LEU A 23 4.26 -14.30 11.76
N PRO A 24 3.61 -15.43 12.14
CA PRO A 24 4.10 -16.76 11.78
C PRO A 24 4.18 -16.98 10.27
N VAL A 25 3.21 -16.49 9.50
CA VAL A 25 3.16 -16.65 8.04
C VAL A 25 4.33 -15.92 7.39
N TYR A 26 4.57 -14.66 7.77
CA TYR A 26 5.71 -13.89 7.28
C TYR A 26 7.04 -14.53 7.67
N SER A 27 7.16 -14.99 8.92
CA SER A 27 8.37 -15.65 9.42
C SER A 27 8.71 -16.91 8.64
N VAL A 28 7.71 -17.78 8.42
CA VAL A 28 7.87 -19.01 7.62
C VAL A 28 8.23 -18.67 6.18
N ALA A 29 7.55 -17.69 5.57
CA ALA A 29 7.83 -17.26 4.20
C ALA A 29 9.27 -16.75 4.04
N ILE A 30 9.74 -15.86 4.92
CA ILE A 30 11.11 -15.31 4.88
C ILE A 30 12.14 -16.43 5.07
N ILE A 31 11.95 -17.31 6.06
CA ILE A 31 12.87 -18.44 6.30
C ILE A 31 12.90 -19.39 5.10
N ALA A 32 11.76 -19.72 4.52
CA ALA A 32 11.67 -20.57 3.34
C ALA A 32 12.41 -19.94 2.16
N LEU A 33 12.22 -18.65 1.92
CA LEU A 33 12.90 -17.92 0.84
C LEU A 33 14.41 -17.84 1.04
N LEU A 34 14.88 -17.66 2.27
CA LEU A 34 16.32 -17.66 2.57
C LEU A 34 16.96 -19.04 2.37
N LYS A 35 16.22 -20.13 2.63
CA LYS A 35 16.72 -21.50 2.46
C LYS A 35 16.81 -21.96 1.01
N ILE A 36 16.07 -21.35 0.07
CA ILE A 36 16.12 -21.72 -1.35
C ILE A 36 17.47 -21.29 -1.96
N LYS A 37 18.28 -22.30 -2.31
CA LYS A 37 19.53 -22.14 -3.06
C LYS A 37 19.28 -22.49 -4.54
N SER A 38 18.85 -21.51 -5.32
CA SER A 38 18.71 -21.66 -6.78
C SER A 38 19.31 -20.45 -7.49
N SER A 39 20.28 -20.70 -8.37
CA SER A 39 20.96 -19.67 -9.17
C SER A 39 20.04 -19.04 -10.22
N TYR A 40 19.09 -19.82 -10.77
CA TYR A 40 18.12 -19.33 -11.75
C TYR A 40 17.06 -18.39 -11.16
N PHE A 41 16.83 -18.45 -9.84
CA PHE A 41 15.79 -17.68 -9.14
C PHE A 41 16.33 -16.56 -8.26
N GLU A 42 17.64 -16.29 -8.26
CA GLU A 42 18.26 -15.41 -7.26
C GLU A 42 17.70 -13.98 -7.28
N LYS A 43 17.54 -13.38 -8.47
CA LYS A 43 16.92 -12.05 -8.61
C LYS A 43 15.45 -12.04 -8.18
N TYR A 44 14.69 -13.08 -8.52
CA TYR A 44 13.28 -13.19 -8.12
C TYR A 44 13.13 -13.32 -6.61
N LYS A 45 14.00 -14.12 -6.00
CA LYS A 45 14.05 -14.36 -4.56
C LYS A 45 14.27 -13.06 -3.82
N LEU A 46 15.18 -12.21 -4.30
CA LEU A 46 15.42 -10.88 -3.72
C LEU A 46 14.18 -9.99 -3.81
N PHE A 47 13.50 -9.94 -4.95
CA PHE A 47 12.24 -9.18 -5.07
C PHE A 47 11.15 -9.70 -4.12
N LEU A 48 11.02 -11.02 -3.99
CA LEU A 48 10.02 -11.63 -3.13
C LEU A 48 10.33 -11.39 -1.66
N ILE A 49 11.59 -11.54 -1.24
CA ILE A 49 12.04 -11.18 0.11
C ILE A 49 11.78 -9.70 0.39
N TRP A 50 12.12 -8.82 -0.54
CA TRP A 50 11.90 -7.38 -0.40
C TRP A 50 10.42 -7.04 -0.23
N HIS A 51 9.56 -7.60 -1.08
CA HIS A 51 8.11 -7.44 -0.96
C HIS A 51 7.57 -7.96 0.38
N THR A 52 7.98 -9.16 0.80
CA THR A 52 7.57 -9.76 2.06
C THR A 52 8.03 -8.92 3.27
N LEU A 53 9.25 -8.37 3.24
CA LEU A 53 9.76 -7.47 4.27
C LEU A 53 9.01 -6.14 4.33
N ILE A 54 8.65 -5.56 3.18
CA ILE A 54 7.83 -4.35 3.14
C ILE A 54 6.47 -4.61 3.79
N ASN A 55 5.77 -5.67 3.37
CA ASN A 55 4.45 -5.98 3.94
C ASN A 55 4.53 -6.22 5.45
N PHE A 56 5.53 -6.98 5.90
CA PHE A 56 5.77 -7.21 7.32
C PHE A 56 6.01 -5.89 8.09
N SER A 57 6.83 -5.00 7.52
CA SER A 57 7.11 -3.69 8.13
C SER A 57 5.86 -2.82 8.22
N ILE A 58 5.00 -2.87 7.21
CA ILE A 58 3.73 -2.11 7.17
C ILE A 58 2.76 -2.61 8.22
N GLU A 59 2.66 -3.91 8.41
CA GLU A 59 1.78 -4.44 9.46
C GLU A 59 2.25 -4.07 10.86
N ILE A 60 3.56 -4.11 11.11
CA ILE A 60 4.14 -3.59 12.37
C ILE A 60 3.79 -2.12 12.53
N LEU A 61 4.05 -1.33 11.49
CA LEU A 61 3.84 0.12 11.49
C LEU A 61 2.36 0.47 11.75
N ASN A 62 1.43 -0.22 11.09
CA ASN A 62 0.00 0.02 11.24
C ASN A 62 -0.53 -0.47 12.58
N SER A 63 -0.05 -1.62 13.08
CA SER A 63 -0.57 -2.20 14.32
C SER A 63 -0.06 -1.46 15.55
N TRP A 64 1.24 -1.15 15.61
CA TRP A 64 1.87 -0.59 16.81
C TRP A 64 2.12 0.91 16.73
N PHE A 65 2.62 1.41 15.60
CA PHE A 65 3.14 2.77 15.51
C PHE A 65 2.08 3.81 15.14
N LEU A 66 1.22 3.49 14.18
CA LEU A 66 0.24 4.43 13.63
C LEU A 66 -1.16 4.21 14.23
N ASN A 67 -1.64 2.96 14.20
CA ASN A 67 -3.00 2.56 14.56
C ASN A 67 -4.07 3.54 14.03
N PRO A 68 -4.24 3.61 12.69
CA PRO A 68 -5.13 4.56 12.03
C PRO A 68 -6.61 4.17 12.18
N VAL A 69 -7.45 5.10 12.65
CA VAL A 69 -8.85 4.85 12.96
C VAL A 69 -9.72 5.84 12.18
N VAL A 70 -10.65 5.31 11.39
CA VAL A 70 -11.61 6.13 10.62
C VAL A 70 -12.87 6.31 11.47
N HIS A 71 -13.27 7.56 11.70
CA HIS A 71 -14.47 7.86 12.48
C HIS A 71 -15.65 8.19 11.56
N SER A 72 -16.35 7.18 11.06
CA SER A 72 -17.60 7.39 10.30
C SER A 72 -18.70 7.96 11.21
N PRO A 73 -19.50 8.95 10.78
CA PRO A 73 -19.65 9.49 9.42
C PRO A 73 -18.73 10.68 9.09
N LEU A 74 -17.88 11.11 10.03
CA LEU A 74 -17.00 12.25 9.82
C LEU A 74 -15.84 11.86 8.88
N PRO A 75 -15.42 12.73 7.94
CA PRO A 75 -14.28 12.45 7.08
C PRO A 75 -12.97 12.72 7.82
N ILE A 76 -12.79 12.09 8.98
CA ILE A 76 -11.60 12.21 9.81
C ILE A 76 -10.90 10.87 9.98
N LEU A 77 -9.58 10.95 9.99
CA LEU A 77 -8.70 9.82 10.29
C LEU A 77 -7.86 10.20 11.51
N ARG A 78 -7.97 9.40 12.56
CA ARG A 78 -7.25 9.60 13.82
C ARG A 78 -6.16 8.56 13.98
N PHE A 79 -4.96 8.98 14.36
CA PHE A 79 -3.87 8.07 14.67
C PHE A 79 -3.71 7.90 16.18
N THR A 80 -3.63 6.68 16.67
CA THR A 80 -3.60 6.38 18.12
C THR A 80 -2.39 5.57 18.57
N GLY A 81 -1.48 5.22 17.66
CA GLY A 81 -0.29 4.42 17.98
C GLY A 81 0.83 5.21 18.65
N ILE A 82 1.99 4.54 18.79
CA ILE A 82 3.19 5.09 19.45
C ILE A 82 3.61 6.45 18.88
N PHE A 83 3.49 6.68 17.56
CA PHE A 83 3.86 7.97 16.98
C PHE A 83 2.99 9.13 17.49
N SER A 84 1.70 8.89 17.71
CA SER A 84 0.84 9.89 18.34
C SER A 84 1.24 10.17 19.79
N GLN A 85 1.65 9.13 20.54
CA GLN A 85 2.13 9.27 21.92
C GLN A 85 3.45 10.05 22.00
N LEU A 86 4.31 9.91 20.98
CA LEU A 86 5.54 10.68 20.83
C LEU A 86 5.31 12.11 20.32
N GLY A 87 4.06 12.50 20.04
CA GLY A 87 3.70 13.85 19.60
C GLY A 87 3.83 14.11 18.11
N PHE A 88 3.98 13.07 17.26
CA PHE A 88 3.95 13.25 15.81
C PHE A 88 2.55 13.66 15.33
N THR A 89 2.50 14.61 14.39
CA THR A 89 1.24 15.09 13.82
C THR A 89 0.55 14.01 12.99
N GLY A 90 -0.79 14.08 12.91
CA GLY A 90 -1.59 13.17 12.09
C GLY A 90 -1.22 13.27 10.59
N LEU A 91 -0.81 14.47 10.14
CA LEU A 91 -0.35 14.68 8.77
C LEU A 91 0.94 13.92 8.46
N PHE A 92 1.93 13.96 9.38
CA PHE A 92 3.15 13.18 9.23
C PHE A 92 2.85 11.67 9.14
N GLN A 93 2.02 11.19 10.06
CA GLN A 93 1.61 9.79 10.12
C GLN A 93 0.86 9.35 8.85
N PHE A 94 0.01 10.23 8.31
CA PHE A 94 -0.68 10.03 7.03
C PHE A 94 0.28 9.94 5.83
N PHE A 95 1.32 10.78 5.77
CA PHE A 95 2.31 10.69 4.70
C PHE A 95 3.16 9.43 4.80
N VAL A 96 3.48 9.00 6.02
CA VAL A 96 4.22 7.75 6.28
C VAL A 96 3.41 6.54 5.78
N ILE A 97 2.14 6.40 6.17
CA ILE A 97 1.31 5.28 5.72
C ILE A 97 1.05 5.33 4.20
N GLY A 98 0.80 6.53 3.64
CA GLY A 98 0.60 6.69 2.20
C GLY A 98 1.83 6.25 1.39
N THR A 99 3.03 6.68 1.80
CA THR A 99 4.29 6.26 1.16
C THR A 99 4.45 4.74 1.18
N MET A 100 4.15 4.11 2.31
CA MET A 100 4.28 2.66 2.46
C MET A 100 3.27 1.88 1.60
N ILE A 101 2.03 2.34 1.51
CA ILE A 101 1.01 1.76 0.62
C ILE A 101 1.48 1.85 -0.84
N TYR A 102 2.01 2.99 -1.25
CA TYR A 102 2.49 3.20 -2.61
C TYR A 102 3.72 2.33 -2.93
N GLN A 103 4.63 2.19 -1.98
CA GLN A 103 5.78 1.29 -2.11
C GLN A 103 5.36 -0.17 -2.26
N THR A 104 4.28 -0.58 -1.58
CA THR A 104 3.71 -1.92 -1.72
C THR A 104 3.13 -2.13 -3.11
N ALA A 105 2.30 -1.21 -3.61
CA ALA A 105 1.74 -1.26 -4.95
C ALA A 105 2.82 -1.30 -6.04
N TYR A 106 3.91 -0.55 -5.84
CA TYR A 106 5.08 -0.58 -6.71
C TYR A 106 5.77 -1.96 -6.71
N SER A 107 6.02 -2.54 -5.53
CA SER A 107 6.67 -3.86 -5.41
C SER A 107 5.85 -4.98 -6.08
N ILE A 108 4.52 -4.93 -5.96
CA ILE A 108 3.59 -5.84 -6.64
C ILE A 108 3.73 -5.69 -8.16
N SER A 109 3.77 -4.45 -8.66
CA SER A 109 3.94 -4.15 -10.09
C SER A 109 5.28 -4.66 -10.66
N GLU A 110 6.37 -4.56 -9.90
CA GLU A 110 7.66 -5.15 -10.30
C GLU A 110 7.63 -6.69 -10.32
N MET A 111 6.96 -7.31 -9.35
CA MET A 111 6.75 -8.76 -9.34
C MET A 111 5.95 -9.23 -10.57
N PHE A 112 4.92 -8.47 -10.96
CA PHE A 112 4.15 -8.74 -12.19
C PHE A 112 5.03 -8.70 -13.44
N LEU A 113 5.83 -7.65 -13.61
CA LEU A 113 6.76 -7.53 -14.74
C LEU A 113 7.76 -8.68 -14.75
N PHE A 114 8.31 -9.04 -13.59
CA PHE A 114 9.24 -10.15 -13.49
C PHE A 114 8.59 -11.47 -13.91
N ARG A 115 7.41 -11.79 -13.38
CA ARG A 115 6.68 -13.02 -13.72
C ARG A 115 6.32 -13.08 -15.20
N PHE A 116 5.98 -11.93 -15.79
CA PHE A 116 5.75 -11.84 -17.24
C PHE A 116 6.99 -12.20 -18.06
N ARG A 117 8.16 -11.67 -17.68
CA ARG A 117 9.46 -11.98 -18.33
C ARG A 117 9.82 -13.47 -18.20
N ALA A 118 9.58 -14.06 -17.04
CA ALA A 118 9.89 -15.47 -16.80
C ALA A 118 8.95 -16.43 -17.56
N SER A 119 7.72 -16.00 -17.84
CA SER A 119 6.69 -16.86 -18.44
C SER A 119 6.70 -16.88 -19.98
N MET A 120 7.37 -15.91 -20.63
CA MET A 120 7.28 -15.69 -22.07
C MET A 120 8.67 -15.63 -22.72
N ILE A 121 8.93 -16.49 -23.70
CA ILE A 121 10.23 -16.59 -24.39
C ILE A 121 10.54 -15.31 -25.19
N ASP A 122 9.55 -14.76 -25.92
CA ASP A 122 9.67 -13.50 -26.69
C ASP A 122 8.97 -12.32 -26.00
N TYR A 123 9.18 -12.14 -24.69
CA TYR A 123 8.48 -11.10 -23.94
C TYR A 123 8.75 -9.67 -24.46
N LYS A 124 9.94 -9.39 -25.01
CA LYS A 124 10.36 -8.03 -25.42
C LYS A 124 9.57 -7.48 -26.61
N SER A 125 9.05 -8.34 -27.48
CA SER A 125 8.29 -7.93 -28.67
C SER A 125 6.80 -7.71 -28.39
N LYS A 126 6.32 -8.04 -27.19
CA LYS A 126 4.91 -7.94 -26.84
C LYS A 126 4.55 -6.53 -26.37
N VAL A 127 3.47 -5.97 -26.90
CA VAL A 127 2.88 -4.69 -26.44
C VAL A 127 2.62 -4.69 -24.94
N PHE A 128 2.22 -5.84 -24.38
CA PHE A 128 1.97 -6.00 -22.94
C PHE A 128 3.21 -5.76 -22.07
N TYR A 129 4.40 -6.07 -22.57
CA TYR A 129 5.66 -5.76 -21.88
C TYR A 129 5.88 -4.25 -21.77
N THR A 130 5.62 -3.52 -22.87
CA THR A 130 5.72 -2.05 -22.89
C THR A 130 4.71 -1.42 -21.92
N TYR A 131 3.48 -1.95 -21.87
CA TYR A 131 2.45 -1.52 -20.92
C TYR A 131 2.90 -1.70 -19.45
N LEU A 132 3.36 -2.89 -19.06
CA LEU A 132 3.83 -3.13 -17.69
C LEU A 132 5.04 -2.26 -17.32
N ARG A 133 5.94 -2.04 -18.28
CA ARG A 133 7.10 -1.17 -18.08
C ARG A 133 6.70 0.29 -17.91
N ALA A 134 5.73 0.78 -18.69
CA ALA A 134 5.18 2.13 -18.56
C ALA A 134 4.54 2.33 -17.18
N ASN A 135 3.74 1.37 -16.69
CA ASN A 135 3.14 1.44 -15.37
C ASN A 135 4.18 1.57 -14.26
N ILE A 136 5.27 0.80 -14.31
CA ILE A 136 6.36 0.91 -13.34
C ILE A 136 7.02 2.30 -13.35
N TYR A 137 7.24 2.88 -14.53
CA TYR A 137 7.77 4.25 -14.61
C TYR A 137 6.78 5.28 -14.05
N ILE A 138 5.48 5.12 -14.31
CA ILE A 138 4.44 5.97 -13.74
C ILE A 138 4.47 5.86 -12.21
N TYR A 139 4.53 4.65 -11.63
CA TYR A 139 4.66 4.50 -10.17
C TYR A 139 5.87 5.21 -9.60
N ARG A 140 7.05 5.07 -10.23
CA ARG A 140 8.27 5.73 -9.77
C ARG A 140 8.11 7.25 -9.79
N LEU A 141 7.54 7.79 -10.85
CA LEU A 141 7.25 9.21 -10.97
C LEU A 141 6.25 9.64 -9.89
N THR A 142 5.14 8.92 -9.72
CA THR A 142 4.10 9.26 -8.75
C THR A 142 4.60 9.22 -7.31
N ILE A 143 5.38 8.20 -6.92
CA ILE A 143 5.98 8.12 -5.57
C ILE A 143 6.97 9.28 -5.35
N THR A 144 7.81 9.58 -6.34
CA THR A 144 8.79 10.68 -6.25
C THR A 144 8.09 12.03 -6.16
N CYS A 145 7.03 12.25 -6.95
CA CYS A 145 6.21 13.46 -6.89
C CYS A 145 5.50 13.57 -5.55
N PHE A 146 4.89 12.50 -5.06
CA PHE A 146 4.21 12.46 -3.77
C PHE A 146 5.15 12.84 -2.63
N LEU A 147 6.33 12.23 -2.56
CA LEU A 147 7.32 12.54 -1.53
C LEU A 147 7.82 13.99 -1.63
N THR A 148 8.30 14.39 -2.81
CA THR A 148 8.87 15.73 -3.01
C THR A 148 7.84 16.81 -2.68
N LEU A 149 6.62 16.70 -3.20
CA LEU A 149 5.60 17.74 -3.01
C LEU A 149 5.10 17.78 -1.57
N ASN A 150 4.86 16.64 -0.91
CA ASN A 150 4.43 16.64 0.49
C ASN A 150 5.54 17.11 1.45
N ILE A 151 6.82 16.88 1.14
CA ILE A 151 7.94 17.45 1.90
C ILE A 151 8.02 18.96 1.69
N CYS A 152 7.99 19.44 0.44
CA CYS A 152 8.10 20.87 0.12
C CYS A 152 6.91 21.69 0.64
N THR A 153 5.72 21.11 0.70
CA THR A 153 4.49 21.78 1.13
C THR A 153 4.06 21.44 2.55
N TYR A 154 4.91 20.74 3.32
CA TYR A 154 4.56 20.19 4.64
C TYR A 154 3.99 21.25 5.60
N ASN A 155 4.67 22.39 5.76
CA ASN A 155 4.23 23.45 6.67
C ASN A 155 2.91 24.08 6.22
N PHE A 156 2.78 24.34 4.92
CA PHE A 156 1.53 24.85 4.34
C PHE A 156 0.35 23.88 4.57
N ALA A 157 0.61 22.58 4.40
CA ALA A 157 -0.38 21.54 4.65
C ALA A 157 -0.78 21.44 6.13
N LEU A 158 0.14 21.69 7.06
CA LEU A 158 -0.19 21.75 8.49
C LEU A 158 -1.14 22.92 8.81
N ASP A 159 -0.86 24.11 8.27
CA ASP A 159 -1.71 25.30 8.48
C ASP A 159 -3.12 25.07 7.90
N GLN A 160 -3.20 24.47 6.72
CA GLN A 160 -4.47 24.13 6.08
C GLN A 160 -5.27 23.10 6.90
N GLN A 161 -4.59 22.09 7.46
CA GLN A 161 -5.23 21.09 8.33
C GLN A 161 -5.75 21.71 9.63
N GLU A 162 -5.05 22.68 10.21
CA GLU A 162 -5.54 23.41 11.38
C GLU A 162 -6.81 24.21 11.05
N SER A 163 -6.83 24.93 9.93
CA SER A 163 -8.03 25.63 9.45
C SER A 163 -9.20 24.68 9.21
N ASN A 164 -8.94 23.52 8.60
CA ASN A 164 -9.95 22.50 8.35
C ASN A 164 -10.53 21.92 9.65
N ARG A 165 -9.69 21.65 10.66
CA ARG A 165 -10.14 21.22 11.99
C ARG A 165 -11.03 22.26 12.66
N GLN A 166 -10.65 23.53 12.61
CA GLN A 166 -11.45 24.62 13.18
C GLN A 166 -12.80 24.78 12.49
N ASN A 167 -12.84 24.69 11.16
CA ASN A 167 -14.08 24.73 10.39
C ASN A 167 -14.97 23.53 10.70
N MET A 168 -14.40 22.33 10.82
CA MET A 168 -15.14 21.13 11.17
C MET A 168 -15.70 21.19 12.59
N MET A 169 -14.94 21.70 13.56
CA MET A 169 -15.39 21.92 14.93
C MET A 169 -16.61 22.86 15.00
N ARG A 170 -16.64 23.92 14.18
CA ARG A 170 -17.80 24.82 14.10
C ARG A 170 -19.06 24.12 13.58
N ASN A 171 -18.89 23.20 12.63
CA ASN A 171 -20.00 22.47 12.02
C ASN A 171 -20.48 21.28 12.89
N TYR A 172 -19.58 20.71 13.70
CA TYR A 172 -19.85 19.54 14.54
C TYR A 172 -19.31 19.76 15.97
N PRO A 173 -19.95 20.65 16.76
CA PRO A 173 -19.48 20.99 18.10
C PRO A 173 -19.52 19.80 19.08
N ASP A 174 -20.45 18.86 18.89
CA ASP A 174 -20.60 17.68 19.75
C ASP A 174 -19.42 16.69 19.63
N SER A 175 -18.67 16.75 18.53
CA SER A 175 -17.48 15.91 18.28
C SER A 175 -16.17 16.70 18.39
N ALA A 176 -16.20 17.93 18.93
CA ALA A 176 -15.06 18.85 18.99
C ALA A 176 -13.82 18.25 19.69
N ILE A 177 -14.04 17.39 20.69
CA ILE A 177 -12.97 16.73 21.46
C ILE A 177 -12.15 15.79 20.57
N GLU A 178 -12.80 15.07 19.65
CA GLU A 178 -12.11 14.15 18.75
C GLU A 178 -11.44 14.92 17.60
N ILE A 179 -12.07 15.98 17.11
CA ILE A 179 -11.61 16.74 15.92
C ILE A 179 -10.38 17.60 16.21
N THR A 180 -10.26 18.15 17.42
CA THR A 180 -9.21 19.14 17.75
C THR A 180 -7.84 18.55 17.99
N CYS A 181 -7.71 17.23 18.06
CA CYS A 181 -6.45 16.60 18.37
C CYS A 181 -5.43 16.68 17.21
N PRO A 182 -4.14 16.94 17.49
CA PRO A 182 -3.12 17.14 16.45
C PRO A 182 -2.77 15.87 15.67
N ASN A 183 -3.12 14.69 16.21
CA ASN A 183 -3.02 13.37 15.58
C ASN A 183 -4.22 13.04 14.66
N VAL A 184 -5.14 13.98 14.45
CA VAL A 184 -6.26 13.84 13.51
C VAL A 184 -5.96 14.58 12.22
N ILE A 185 -6.24 13.91 11.11
CA ILE A 185 -6.26 14.50 9.78
C ILE A 185 -7.71 14.57 9.28
N VAL A 186 -8.05 15.72 8.73
CA VAL A 186 -9.37 16.00 8.16
C VAL A 186 -9.28 15.84 6.63
N ALA A 187 -10.05 14.92 6.08
CA ALA A 187 -10.16 14.72 4.65
C ALA A 187 -11.15 15.74 4.05
N ALA A 188 -10.63 16.90 3.65
CA ALA A 188 -11.41 17.98 3.02
C ALA A 188 -10.93 18.27 1.58
N PRO A 189 -11.07 17.34 0.62
CA PRO A 189 -10.49 17.48 -0.72
C PRO A 189 -11.07 18.64 -1.54
N LEU A 190 -12.24 19.17 -1.19
CA LEU A 190 -12.84 20.33 -1.89
C LEU A 190 -12.36 21.68 -1.34
N GLY A 191 -11.82 21.71 -0.12
CA GLY A 191 -11.36 22.93 0.57
C GLY A 191 -9.85 23.01 0.79
N ASP A 192 -9.12 21.93 0.53
CA ASP A 192 -7.67 21.82 0.73
C ASP A 192 -7.00 21.27 -0.53
N LEU A 193 -6.19 22.11 -1.17
CA LEU A 193 -5.45 21.80 -2.39
C LEU A 193 -4.48 20.62 -2.20
N ILE A 194 -3.87 20.49 -1.02
CA ILE A 194 -2.93 19.40 -0.72
C ILE A 194 -3.68 18.08 -0.54
N THR A 195 -4.80 18.11 0.18
CA THR A 195 -5.67 16.92 0.31
C THR A 195 -6.24 16.51 -1.05
N PHE A 196 -6.66 17.46 -1.89
CA PHE A 196 -7.11 17.19 -3.25
C PHE A 196 -6.03 16.51 -4.09
N TYR A 197 -4.82 17.06 -4.08
CA TYR A 197 -3.66 16.50 -4.77
C TYR A 197 -3.34 15.07 -4.30
N ASN A 198 -3.32 14.83 -2.99
CA ASN A 198 -3.06 13.51 -2.43
C ASN A 198 -4.15 12.49 -2.81
N MET A 199 -5.41 12.92 -2.87
CA MET A 199 -6.53 12.10 -3.34
C MET A 199 -6.40 11.73 -4.82
N LEU A 200 -5.96 12.67 -5.68
CA LEU A 200 -5.72 12.40 -7.10
C LEU A 200 -4.60 11.38 -7.29
N ILE A 201 -3.48 11.52 -6.56
CA ILE A 201 -2.39 10.55 -6.60
C ILE A 201 -2.85 9.16 -6.18
N TRP A 202 -3.62 9.10 -5.08
CA TRP A 202 -4.16 7.84 -4.59
C TRP A 202 -5.05 7.17 -5.66
N LEU A 203 -5.93 7.94 -6.32
CA LEU A 203 -6.81 7.42 -7.37
C LEU A 203 -6.01 6.88 -8.57
N ILE A 204 -4.96 7.58 -9.00
CA ILE A 204 -4.06 7.13 -10.07
C ILE A 204 -3.42 5.79 -9.69
N ILE A 205 -2.87 5.69 -8.47
CA ILE A 205 -2.20 4.48 -7.99
C ILE A 205 -3.17 3.30 -7.91
N VAL A 206 -4.36 3.49 -7.34
CA VAL A 206 -5.37 2.44 -7.23
C VAL A 206 -5.79 1.96 -8.63
N THR A 207 -6.05 2.88 -9.55
CA THR A 207 -6.45 2.56 -10.92
C THR A 207 -5.36 1.77 -11.66
N ILE A 208 -4.10 2.19 -11.57
CA ILE A 208 -2.99 1.48 -12.20
C ILE A 208 -2.80 0.09 -11.57
N THR A 209 -2.94 -0.03 -10.24
CA THR A 209 -2.76 -1.30 -9.53
C THR A 209 -3.81 -2.30 -9.97
N LEU A 210 -5.07 -1.90 -9.97
CA LEU A 210 -6.20 -2.74 -10.37
C LEU A 210 -6.07 -3.13 -11.85
N THR A 211 -5.86 -2.16 -12.74
CA THR A 211 -5.75 -2.45 -14.18
C THR A 211 -4.55 -3.34 -14.51
N SER A 212 -3.38 -3.10 -13.90
CA SER A 212 -2.19 -3.96 -14.09
C SER A 212 -2.43 -5.38 -13.63
N THR A 213 -3.11 -5.54 -12.49
CA THR A 213 -3.41 -6.83 -11.89
C THR A 213 -4.39 -7.64 -12.75
N PHE A 214 -5.51 -7.02 -13.12
CA PHE A 214 -6.52 -7.66 -13.97
C PHE A 214 -5.95 -7.98 -15.35
N ALA A 215 -5.25 -7.03 -15.97
CA ALA A 215 -4.67 -7.21 -17.30
C ALA A 215 -3.63 -8.34 -17.30
N THR A 216 -2.75 -8.41 -16.29
CA THR A 216 -1.75 -9.49 -16.21
C THR A 216 -2.39 -10.85 -15.99
N THR A 217 -3.43 -10.91 -15.15
CA THR A 217 -4.17 -12.16 -14.90
C THR A 217 -4.86 -12.66 -16.16
N ILE A 218 -5.56 -11.78 -16.89
CA ILE A 218 -6.25 -12.12 -18.14
C ILE A 218 -5.23 -12.51 -19.22
N TYR A 219 -4.16 -11.73 -19.37
CA TYR A 219 -3.15 -11.96 -20.40
C TYR A 219 -2.42 -13.28 -20.21
N LEU A 220 -2.04 -13.62 -18.96
CA LEU A 220 -1.42 -14.89 -18.63
C LEU A 220 -2.39 -16.06 -18.84
N ARG A 221 -3.66 -15.94 -18.43
CA ARG A 221 -4.68 -16.99 -18.68
C ARG A 221 -4.87 -17.25 -20.17
N LYS A 222 -4.91 -16.20 -20.99
CA LYS A 222 -5.06 -16.33 -22.45
C LYS A 222 -3.84 -17.01 -23.09
N ASN A 223 -2.62 -16.55 -22.77
CA ASN A 223 -1.40 -17.15 -23.31
C ASN A 223 -1.20 -18.60 -22.84
N LEU A 224 -1.61 -18.94 -21.61
CA LEU A 224 -1.60 -20.31 -21.09
C LEU A 224 -2.51 -21.24 -21.90
N LYS A 225 -3.69 -20.75 -22.30
CA LYS A 225 -4.66 -21.51 -23.11
C LYS A 225 -4.16 -21.69 -24.54
N GLU A 226 -3.49 -20.68 -25.09
CA GLU A 226 -2.94 -20.69 -26.47
C GLU A 226 -1.63 -21.49 -26.58
N ASN A 227 -0.82 -21.56 -25.51
CA ASN A 227 0.44 -22.32 -25.48
C ASN A 227 0.29 -23.69 -24.79
N SER A 228 -0.86 -24.36 -24.92
CA SER A 228 -1.10 -25.72 -24.42
C SER A 228 -0.16 -26.79 -25.00
N HIS A 229 0.64 -26.43 -26.00
CA HIS A 229 1.72 -27.25 -26.57
C HIS A 229 3.06 -27.18 -25.78
N LEU A 230 3.17 -26.32 -24.76
CA LEU A 230 4.33 -26.27 -23.86
C LEU A 230 4.31 -27.43 -22.86
N SER A 231 5.50 -27.90 -22.44
CA SER A 231 5.70 -28.97 -21.45
C SER A 231 4.79 -28.82 -20.22
N GLU A 232 4.17 -29.91 -19.76
CA GLU A 232 3.28 -29.96 -18.59
C GLU A 232 3.87 -29.27 -17.34
N THR A 233 5.19 -29.35 -17.19
CA THR A 233 5.93 -28.70 -16.09
C THR A 233 5.83 -27.17 -16.15
N VAL A 234 5.89 -26.58 -17.33
CA VAL A 234 5.78 -25.13 -17.56
C VAL A 234 4.35 -24.66 -17.31
N VAL A 235 3.35 -25.42 -17.78
CA VAL A 235 1.93 -25.14 -17.54
C VAL A 235 1.60 -25.24 -16.04
N ARG A 236 2.16 -26.22 -15.33
CA ARG A 236 1.97 -26.38 -13.87
C ARG A 236 2.60 -25.23 -13.08
N MET A 237 3.82 -24.80 -13.45
CA MET A 237 4.47 -23.63 -12.85
C MET A 237 3.65 -22.35 -13.06
N GLN A 238 3.18 -22.12 -14.29
CA GLN A 238 2.38 -20.95 -14.63
C GLN A 238 1.01 -20.94 -13.95
N LYS A 239 0.33 -22.09 -13.80
CA LYS A 239 -0.92 -22.21 -13.02
C LYS A 239 -0.70 -21.91 -11.53
N MET A 240 0.39 -22.40 -10.94
CA MET A 240 0.73 -22.14 -9.53
C MET A 240 1.07 -20.67 -9.30
N LEU A 241 1.76 -20.03 -10.25
CA LEU A 241 2.01 -18.58 -10.24
C LEU A 241 0.70 -17.79 -10.31
N LEU A 242 -0.25 -18.19 -11.16
CA LEU A 242 -1.54 -17.51 -11.33
C LEU A 242 -2.45 -17.65 -10.10
N PHE A 243 -2.40 -18.80 -9.42
CA PHE A 243 -3.10 -19.02 -8.16
C PHE A 243 -2.54 -18.14 -7.04
N SER A 244 -1.21 -18.11 -6.85
CA SER A 244 -0.60 -17.22 -5.84
C SER A 244 -0.91 -15.74 -6.10
N LEU A 245 -1.05 -15.38 -7.37
CA LEU A 245 -1.39 -14.02 -7.80
C LEU A 245 -2.80 -13.60 -7.44
N THR A 246 -3.75 -14.52 -7.58
CA THR A 246 -5.14 -14.25 -7.22
C THR A 246 -5.23 -14.07 -5.70
N VAL A 247 -4.56 -14.95 -4.94
CA VAL A 247 -4.52 -14.89 -3.47
C VAL A 247 -3.84 -13.62 -2.94
N GLN A 248 -2.73 -13.17 -3.55
CA GLN A 248 -2.01 -11.94 -3.16
C GLN A 248 -2.79 -10.65 -3.44
N VAL A 249 -3.87 -10.71 -4.22
CA VAL A 249 -4.68 -9.56 -4.61
C VAL A 249 -6.00 -9.51 -3.84
N THR A 250 -6.53 -10.68 -3.46
CA THR A 250 -7.82 -10.80 -2.74
C THR A 250 -7.69 -10.97 -1.24
N GLY A 251 -6.48 -11.27 -0.72
CA GLY A 251 -6.17 -11.32 0.71
C GLY A 251 -5.48 -10.05 1.15
#